data_AF-A0A4Q2ZZC2-F1
#
_entry.id   AF-A0A4Q2ZZC2-F1
#
_cell.length_a   1.000
_cell.length_b   1.000
_cell.length_c   1.000
_cell.angle_alpha   90.00
_cell.angle_beta   90.00
_cell.angle_gamma   90.00
#
_symmetry.space_group_name_H-M   'P 1'
#
loop_
_entity.id
_entity.type
_entity.pdbx_description
1 polymer ?
#
loop_
_entity_poly.entity_id
_entity_poly.type
_entity_poly.pdbx_seq_one_letter_code
_entity_poly.pdbx_strand_id
1 'polypeptide(L)'
;MAAVQDLGSASYDSFITTPGRVMVVDFHAHWCGPCKMLGPVLEQVTGEFPGKVFLGKVNVDDARDIAQREGIRSIPDVRIFRDGKQVDQFVGVADAETIRALLRKHSEGIQVAKLEKPSPAAPAGSGGPEVQPMKKDWLPPGMEKR
;
A
#
# COMPACT_ATOMS: atom_id res chain seq x y z
N MET A 1 -3.77 -9.57 4.13
CA MET A 1 -2.68 -8.80 3.50
C MET A 1 -2.76 -7.39 4.04
N ALA A 2 -1.65 -6.78 4.43
CA ALA A 2 -1.63 -5.35 4.77
C ALA A 2 -2.10 -4.56 3.54
N ALA A 3 -2.89 -3.52 3.73
CA ALA A 3 -3.20 -2.61 2.65
C ALA A 3 -1.95 -1.75 2.40
N VAL A 4 -1.19 -2.12 1.37
CA VAL A 4 -0.07 -1.31 0.85
C VAL A 4 -0.64 -0.38 -0.21
N GLN A 5 -0.34 0.90 -0.11
CA GLN A 5 -0.82 1.91 -1.06
C GLN A 5 0.34 2.75 -1.58
N ASP A 6 0.47 2.85 -2.90
CA ASP A 6 1.34 3.85 -3.51
C ASP A 6 0.70 5.24 -3.38
N LEU A 7 1.45 6.20 -2.84
CA LEU A 7 0.99 7.54 -2.52
C LEU A 7 1.61 8.56 -3.46
N GLY A 8 0.74 9.37 -4.06
CA GLY A 8 1.11 10.59 -4.78
C GLY A 8 0.52 11.81 -4.10
N SER A 9 0.76 13.00 -4.67
CA SER A 9 0.34 14.29 -4.12
C SER A 9 -1.15 14.34 -3.78
N ALA A 10 -2.00 13.70 -4.59
CA ALA A 10 -3.45 13.68 -4.39
C ALA A 10 -3.92 12.80 -3.22
N SER A 11 -3.17 11.76 -2.85
CA SER A 11 -3.58 10.77 -1.85
C SER A 11 -2.84 10.89 -0.52
N TYR A 12 -1.64 11.50 -0.50
CA TYR A 12 -0.77 11.56 0.66
C TYR A 12 -1.43 12.21 1.88
N ASP A 13 -1.96 13.42 1.73
CA ASP A 13 -2.53 14.18 2.85
C ASP A 13 -3.77 13.47 3.44
N SER A 14 -4.62 12.91 2.59
CA SER A 14 -5.77 12.10 3.03
C SER A 14 -5.35 10.83 3.74
N PHE A 15 -4.26 10.20 3.30
CA PHE A 15 -3.70 9.01 3.94
C PHE A 15 -3.24 9.33 5.36
N ILE A 16 -2.31 10.28 5.54
CA ILE A 16 -1.69 10.58 6.84
C ILE A 16 -2.69 11.13 7.87
N THR A 17 -3.77 11.78 7.42
CA THR A 17 -4.80 12.38 8.28
C THR A 17 -5.92 11.42 8.68
N THR A 18 -5.89 10.16 8.21
CA THR A 18 -6.95 9.21 8.52
C THR A 18 -7.05 8.97 10.02
N PRO A 19 -8.20 9.29 10.66
CA PRO A 19 -8.31 9.27 12.10
C PRO A 19 -8.35 7.84 12.66
N GLY A 20 -7.84 7.67 13.88
CA GLY A 20 -7.94 6.41 14.62
C GLY A 20 -7.12 5.27 14.02
N ARG A 21 -6.07 5.60 13.26
CA ARG A 21 -5.15 4.64 12.63
C ARG A 21 -3.73 5.19 12.65
N VAL A 22 -2.75 4.29 12.55
CA VAL A 22 -1.33 4.61 12.36
C VAL A 22 -0.99 4.47 10.89
N MET A 23 -0.40 5.51 10.31
CA MET A 23 0.01 5.56 8.92
C MET A 23 1.53 5.49 8.86
N VAL A 24 2.05 4.45 8.25
CA VAL A 24 3.49 4.29 7.99
C VAL A 24 3.73 4.71 6.56
N VAL A 25 4.65 5.63 6.31
CA VAL A 25 5.04 6.05 4.97
C VAL A 25 6.50 5.69 4.73
N ASP A 26 6.75 4.87 3.70
CA ASP A 26 8.08 4.54 3.20
C ASP A 26 8.44 5.45 2.02
N PHE A 27 9.40 6.34 2.21
CA PHE A 27 9.98 7.15 1.15
C PHE A 27 11.12 6.38 0.49
N HIS A 28 10.89 5.92 -0.73
CA HIS A 28 11.78 5.00 -1.45
C HIS A 28 12.03 5.46 -2.89
N ALA A 29 12.87 4.69 -3.61
CA ALA A 29 13.00 4.76 -5.06
C ALA A 29 13.28 3.37 -5.65
N HIS A 30 12.97 3.15 -6.92
CA HIS A 30 13.15 1.82 -7.56
C HIS A 30 14.61 1.40 -7.73
N TRP A 31 15.53 2.36 -7.82
CA TRP A 31 16.98 2.13 -7.93
C TRP A 31 17.65 1.92 -6.56
N CYS A 32 16.96 2.20 -5.46
CA CYS A 32 17.51 2.10 -4.11
C CYS A 32 17.60 0.64 -3.66
N GLY A 33 18.82 0.09 -3.64
CA GLY A 33 19.09 -1.27 -3.16
C GLY A 33 18.60 -1.52 -1.72
N PRO A 34 18.98 -0.69 -0.73
CA PRO A 34 18.51 -0.84 0.64
C PRO A 34 16.99 -0.80 0.81
N CYS A 35 16.29 0.02 0.01
CA CYS A 35 14.83 0.11 0.03
C CYS A 35 14.16 -1.22 -0.36
N LYS A 36 14.75 -1.96 -1.32
CA LYS A 36 14.24 -3.28 -1.73
C LYS A 36 14.32 -4.33 -0.61
N MET A 37 15.26 -4.17 0.32
CA MET A 37 15.35 -5.04 1.50
C MET A 37 14.33 -4.64 2.58
N LEU A 38 14.13 -3.33 2.77
CA LEU A 38 13.25 -2.81 3.82
C LEU A 38 11.76 -2.98 3.49
N GLY A 39 11.36 -2.78 2.23
CA GLY A 39 9.95 -2.84 1.81
C GLY A 39 9.22 -4.11 2.25
N PRO A 40 9.73 -5.33 1.96
CA PRO A 40 9.10 -6.57 2.42
C PRO A 40 8.98 -6.69 3.94
N VAL A 41 9.94 -6.15 4.69
CA VAL A 41 9.91 -6.15 6.16
C VAL A 41 8.80 -5.24 6.66
N LEU A 42 8.65 -4.03 6.09
CA LEU A 42 7.55 -3.13 6.41
C LEU A 42 6.19 -3.76 6.09
N GLU A 43 6.05 -4.38 4.92
CA GLU A 43 4.81 -5.06 4.52
C GLU A 43 4.44 -6.21 5.47
N GLN A 44 5.44 -7.01 5.87
CA GLN A 44 5.26 -8.08 6.84
C GLN A 44 4.82 -7.54 8.21
N VAL A 45 5.56 -6.60 8.78
CA VAL A 45 5.31 -6.14 10.15
C VAL A 45 4.02 -5.33 10.24
N THR A 46 3.72 -4.46 9.27
CA THR A 46 2.44 -3.73 9.25
C THR A 46 1.24 -4.67 9.09
N GLY A 47 1.42 -5.80 8.39
CA GLY A 47 0.42 -6.86 8.27
C GLY A 47 0.03 -7.52 9.60
N GLU A 48 0.87 -7.43 10.63
CA GLU A 48 0.57 -7.94 11.97
C GLU A 48 -0.44 -7.05 12.73
N PHE A 49 -0.75 -5.84 12.23
CA PHE A 49 -1.64 -4.87 12.88
C PHE A 49 -2.87 -4.52 12.03
N PRO A 50 -3.70 -5.51 11.64
CA PRO A 50 -4.82 -5.28 10.73
C PRO A 50 -5.83 -4.27 11.28
N GLY A 51 -6.24 -3.33 10.43
CA GLY A 51 -7.19 -2.27 10.77
C GLY A 51 -6.64 -1.16 11.66
N LYS A 52 -5.43 -1.31 12.21
CA LYS A 52 -4.76 -0.32 13.05
C LYS A 52 -3.64 0.40 12.31
N VAL A 53 -2.82 -0.34 11.57
CA VAL A 53 -1.66 0.19 10.86
C VAL A 53 -1.83 -0.01 9.35
N PHE A 54 -1.45 1.01 8.59
CA PHE A 54 -1.51 1.02 7.13
C PHE A 54 -0.16 1.46 6.57
N LEU A 55 0.26 0.85 5.46
CA LEU A 55 1.54 1.14 4.81
C LEU A 55 1.30 1.92 3.51
N GLY A 56 1.86 3.11 3.45
CA GLY A 56 1.95 3.94 2.27
C GLY A 56 3.38 3.94 1.73
N LYS A 57 3.54 3.96 0.42
CA LYS A 57 4.84 4.02 -0.24
C LYS A 57 4.89 5.25 -1.12
N VAL A 58 5.92 6.07 -0.97
CA VAL A 58 6.12 7.29 -1.76
C VAL A 58 7.41 7.10 -2.53
N ASN A 59 7.32 7.01 -3.86
CA ASN A 59 8.49 7.10 -4.71
C ASN A 59 8.94 8.56 -4.80
N VAL A 60 10.13 8.86 -4.30
CA VAL A 60 10.68 10.24 -4.28
C VAL A 60 10.96 10.80 -5.67
N ASP A 61 11.10 9.95 -6.69
CA ASP A 61 11.29 10.38 -8.08
C ASP A 61 9.97 10.81 -8.73
N ASP A 62 8.86 10.15 -8.38
CA ASP A 62 7.53 10.41 -8.95
C ASP A 62 6.80 11.51 -8.17
N ALA A 63 6.92 11.51 -6.84
CA ALA A 63 6.26 12.42 -5.91
C ALA A 63 7.25 13.45 -5.33
N ARG A 64 7.94 14.17 -6.22
CA ARG A 64 9.02 15.11 -5.85
C ARG A 64 8.55 16.25 -4.94
N ASP A 65 7.31 16.71 -5.14
CA ASP A 65 6.67 17.74 -4.31
C ASP A 65 6.49 17.27 -2.86
N ILE A 66 6.05 16.03 -2.65
CA ILE A 66 5.95 15.44 -1.31
C ILE A 66 7.34 15.29 -0.71
N ALA A 67 8.30 14.73 -1.47
CA ALA A 67 9.67 14.54 -0.98
C ALA A 67 10.33 15.87 -0.55
N GLN A 68 10.11 16.94 -1.30
CA GLN A 68 10.59 18.29 -0.95
C GLN A 68 9.88 18.85 0.28
N ARG A 69 8.55 18.75 0.34
CA ARG A 69 7.74 19.24 1.48
C ARG A 69 8.13 18.56 2.79
N GLU A 70 8.29 17.24 2.73
CA GLU A 70 8.68 16.43 3.88
C GLU A 70 10.18 16.57 4.20
N GLY A 71 10.98 17.15 3.29
CA GLY A 71 12.40 17.38 3.50
C GLY A 71 13.23 16.09 3.44
N ILE A 72 12.87 15.16 2.56
CA ILE A 72 13.57 13.89 2.36
C ILE A 72 14.96 14.16 1.75
N ARG A 73 16.02 13.78 2.49
CA ARG A 73 17.43 13.98 2.09
C ARG A 73 18.17 12.68 1.78
N SER A 74 17.62 11.57 2.24
CA SER A 74 18.19 10.23 2.13
C SER A 74 17.07 9.23 2.10
N ILE A 75 17.26 8.14 1.36
CA ILE A 75 16.31 7.02 1.30
C ILE A 75 17.03 5.71 1.65
N PRO A 76 16.34 4.74 2.27
CA PRO A 76 14.94 4.82 2.72
C PRO A 76 14.77 5.75 3.93
N ASP A 77 13.66 6.48 3.98
CA ASP A 77 13.20 7.28 5.13
C ASP A 77 11.77 6.81 5.43
N VAL A 78 11.51 6.40 6.66
CA VAL A 78 10.21 5.91 7.08
C VAL A 78 9.64 6.79 8.16
N ARG A 79 8.43 7.29 7.92
CA ARG A 79 7.71 8.16 8.86
C ARG A 79 6.45 7.48 9.38
N ILE A 80 6.18 7.72 10.65
CA ILE A 80 4.99 7.19 11.33
C ILE A 80 4.10 8.38 11.70
N PHE A 81 2.88 8.37 11.20
CA PHE A 81 1.87 9.38 11.47
C PHE A 81 0.69 8.78 12.23
N ARG A 82 0.06 9.63 13.04
CA ARG A 82 -1.20 9.36 13.72
C ARG A 82 -2.03 10.63 13.72
N ASP A 83 -3.26 10.54 13.22
CA ASP A 83 -4.21 11.66 13.16
C ASP A 83 -3.58 12.91 12.48
N GLY A 84 -2.85 12.71 11.37
CA GLY A 84 -2.18 13.78 10.62
C GLY A 84 -0.87 14.29 11.23
N LYS A 85 -0.47 13.81 12.40
CA LYS A 85 0.76 14.23 13.09
C LYS A 85 1.83 13.19 12.97
N GLN A 86 3.04 13.60 12.63
CA GLN A 86 4.20 12.73 12.70
C GLN A 86 4.53 12.43 14.17
N VAL A 87 4.52 11.14 14.54
CA VAL A 87 4.76 10.67 15.90
C VAL A 87 6.11 9.97 16.06
N ASP A 88 6.69 9.48 14.97
CA ASP A 88 8.01 8.84 14.95
C ASP A 88 8.60 8.82 13.53
N GLN A 89 9.90 8.54 13.43
CA GLN A 89 10.59 8.34 12.15
C GLN A 89 11.88 7.54 12.33
N PHE A 90 12.32 6.89 11.27
CA PHE A 90 13.68 6.37 11.18
C PHE A 90 14.21 6.45 9.75
N VAL A 91 15.52 6.60 9.61
CA VAL A 91 16.21 6.69 8.32
C VAL A 91 17.13 5.49 8.17
N GLY A 92 17.11 4.87 7.00
CA GLY A 92 17.87 3.67 6.69
C GLY A 92 17.09 2.38 6.96
N VAL A 93 17.82 1.27 6.92
CA VAL A 93 17.23 -0.08 7.11
C VAL A 93 17.12 -0.36 8.60
N ALA A 94 15.91 -0.71 9.04
CA ALA A 94 15.64 -1.23 10.37
C ALA A 94 15.19 -2.69 10.28
N ASP A 95 15.50 -3.48 11.31
CA ASP A 95 15.04 -4.85 11.41
C ASP A 95 13.55 -4.94 11.83
N ALA A 96 12.97 -6.13 11.67
CA ALA A 96 11.55 -6.36 11.95
C ALA A 96 11.17 -6.11 13.42
N GLU A 97 12.05 -6.39 14.38
CA GLU A 97 11.78 -6.22 15.80
C GLU A 97 11.71 -4.73 16.15
N THR A 98 12.67 -3.95 15.66
CA THR A 98 12.68 -2.49 15.83
C THR A 98 11.41 -1.86 15.25
N ILE A 99 11.04 -2.22 14.01
CA ILE A 99 9.82 -1.70 13.37
C ILE A 99 8.58 -2.11 14.19
N ARG A 100 8.49 -3.37 14.63
CA ARG A 100 7.35 -3.88 15.41
C ARG A 100 7.21 -3.14 16.74
N ALA A 101 8.32 -2.84 17.41
CA ALA A 101 8.31 -2.09 18.67
C ALA A 101 7.75 -0.67 18.48
N LEU A 102 8.19 0.03 17.43
CA LEU A 102 7.67 1.36 17.09
C LEU A 102 6.17 1.33 16.79
N LEU A 103 5.71 0.38 15.96
CA LEU A 103 4.29 0.28 15.63
C LEU A 103 3.44 -0.09 16.83
N ARG A 104 3.93 -0.96 17.72
CA ARG A 104 3.23 -1.29 18.97
C ARG A 104 3.04 -0.05 19.84
N LYS A 105 4.14 0.67 20.13
CA LYS A 105 4.14 1.91 20.93
C LYS A 105 3.09 2.92 20.46
N HIS A 106 2.93 3.08 19.15
CA HIS A 106 2.02 4.09 18.58
C HIS A 106 0.61 3.58 18.25
N SER A 107 0.41 2.27 18.17
CA SER A 107 -0.91 1.64 17.94
C SER A 107 -1.65 1.28 19.24
N GLU A 108 -0.98 1.39 20.39
CA GLU A 108 -1.60 1.26 21.70
C GLU A 108 -2.74 2.28 21.89
N GLY A 109 -3.87 1.81 22.41
CA GLY A 109 -5.07 2.63 22.63
C GLY A 109 -5.95 2.87 21.39
N ILE A 110 -5.56 2.39 20.20
CA ILE A 110 -6.45 2.42 19.03
C ILE A 110 -7.56 1.38 19.20
N GLN A 111 -8.76 1.87 19.48
CA GLN A 111 -9.99 1.10 19.42
C GLN A 111 -10.35 0.93 17.94
N VAL A 112 -9.94 -0.19 17.34
CA VAL A 112 -10.52 -0.62 16.06
C VAL A 112 -11.99 -0.92 16.34
N ALA A 113 -12.85 0.05 16.07
CA ALA A 113 -14.29 -0.10 16.17
C ALA A 113 -14.68 -1.26 15.25
N LYS A 114 -14.87 -2.44 15.84
CA LYS A 114 -15.46 -3.66 15.29
C LYS A 114 -15.42 -3.72 13.75
N LEU A 115 -14.22 -3.78 13.18
CA LEU A 115 -14.05 -4.25 11.81
C LEU A 115 -14.15 -5.77 11.90
N GLU A 116 -15.37 -6.27 11.77
CA GLU A 116 -15.60 -7.68 11.46
C GLU A 116 -14.74 -8.07 10.26
N LYS A 117 -14.07 -9.20 10.41
CA LYS A 117 -13.11 -9.81 9.49
C LYS A 117 -13.56 -9.68 8.04
N PRO A 118 -12.77 -9.13 7.10
CA PRO A 118 -12.85 -9.58 5.72
C PRO A 118 -12.07 -10.90 5.64
N SER A 119 -12.77 -12.01 5.82
CA SER A 119 -12.34 -13.36 5.43
C SER A 119 -13.51 -13.98 4.66
N PRO A 120 -13.28 -14.81 3.63
CA PRO A 120 -12.34 -14.71 2.53
C PRO A 120 -13.09 -14.73 1.18
N ALA A 121 -12.74 -13.88 0.23
CA ALA A 121 -13.36 -13.91 -1.11
C ALA A 121 -12.43 -13.19 -2.10
N ALA A 122 -12.06 -13.72 -3.26
CA ALA A 122 -12.56 -14.91 -3.95
C ALA A 122 -11.53 -15.35 -5.04
N PRO A 123 -11.93 -16.03 -6.13
CA PRO A 123 -11.57 -17.41 -6.42
C PRO A 123 -10.49 -17.51 -7.51
N ALA A 124 -9.51 -18.40 -7.34
CA ALA A 124 -8.72 -18.88 -8.48
C ALA A 124 -9.54 -19.96 -9.19
N GLY A 125 -10.47 -19.52 -10.05
CA GLY A 125 -11.04 -20.38 -11.08
C GLY A 125 -9.95 -20.75 -12.07
N SER A 126 -9.40 -21.95 -11.94
CA SER A 126 -8.62 -22.59 -13.00
C SER A 126 -9.59 -23.17 -14.03
N GLY A 127 -10.12 -22.30 -14.89
CA GLY A 127 -10.74 -22.68 -16.16
C GLY A 127 -9.87 -22.13 -17.28
N GLY A 128 -9.07 -22.99 -17.91
CA GLY A 128 -8.31 -22.62 -19.10
C GLY A 128 -9.25 -22.19 -20.24
N PRO A 129 -8.76 -21.45 -21.25
CA PRO A 129 -9.57 -21.12 -22.41
C PRO A 129 -9.83 -22.41 -23.21
N GLU A 130 -11.03 -22.97 -23.03
CA GLU A 130 -11.55 -23.97 -23.93
C GLU A 130 -11.89 -23.28 -25.26
N VAL A 131 -11.06 -23.59 -26.26
CA VAL A 131 -11.23 -23.16 -27.64
C VAL A 131 -12.39 -23.96 -28.22
N GLN A 132 -13.50 -23.29 -28.57
CA GLN A 132 -14.56 -23.90 -29.36
C GLN A 132 -14.83 -23.09 -30.66
N PRO A 133 -15.12 -23.78 -31.77
CA PRO A 133 -14.83 -23.32 -33.13
C PRO A 133 -15.81 -22.27 -33.69
N MET A 134 -15.30 -21.57 -34.71
CA MET A 134 -16.03 -20.68 -35.61
C MET A 134 -17.37 -21.28 -36.06
N LYS A 135 -18.45 -20.61 -35.69
CA LYS A 135 -19.78 -20.76 -36.29
C LYS A 135 -19.82 -19.81 -37.50
N LYS A 136 -19.93 -20.40 -38.70
CA LYS A 136 -19.74 -19.81 -40.04
C LYS A 136 -21.01 -19.14 -40.61
N ASP A 137 -21.99 -18.80 -39.78
CA ASP A 137 -23.33 -18.44 -40.25
C ASP A 137 -23.97 -17.27 -39.47
N TRP A 138 -23.20 -16.21 -39.20
CA TRP A 138 -23.75 -14.96 -38.69
C TRP A 138 -23.55 -13.79 -39.67
N LEU A 139 -24.65 -13.36 -40.28
CA LEU A 139 -24.77 -12.15 -41.09
C LEU A 139 -25.55 -11.11 -40.27
N PRO A 140 -25.06 -9.87 -40.08
CA PRO A 140 -25.80 -8.85 -39.36
C PRO A 140 -27.03 -8.36 -40.16
N PRO A 141 -28.12 -7.92 -39.48
CA PRO A 141 -29.34 -7.49 -40.15
C PRO A 141 -29.12 -6.14 -40.86
N GLY A 142 -29.43 -6.09 -42.16
CA GLY A 142 -29.45 -4.85 -42.95
C GLY A 142 -28.62 -4.81 -44.23
N MET A 143 -28.05 -5.93 -44.70
CA MET A 143 -27.39 -5.97 -46.02
C MET A 143 -28.04 -7.02 -46.94
N GLU A 144 -28.81 -6.51 -47.90
CA GLU A 144 -29.45 -7.24 -48.98
C GLU A 144 -28.38 -7.85 -49.92
N LYS A 145 -28.60 -9.09 -50.33
CA LYS A 145 -27.70 -9.86 -51.19
C LYS A 145 -27.92 -9.46 -52.65
N ARG A 146 -26.87 -8.99 -53.32
CA ARG A 146 -26.76 -8.91 -54.77
C ARG A 146 -25.45 -9.56 -55.21
#